data_AF-A0A7Z0TV48-F1
#
_entry.id   AF-A0A7Z0TV48-F1
#
_cell.length_a   1.000
_cell.length_b   1.000
_cell.length_c   1.000
_cell.angle_alpha   90.00
_cell.angle_beta   90.00
_cell.angle_gamma   90.00
#
_symmetry.space_group_name_H-M   'P 1'
#
loop_
_entity.id
_entity.type
_entity.pdbx_description
1 polymer ?
#
loop_
_entity_poly.entity_id
_entity_poly.type
_entity_poly.pdbx_seq_one_letter_code
_entity_poly.pdbx_strand_id
1 'polypeptide(L)'
;MAFAGCATSGTAPVDARWLAPAQAVQLAADAAPRGVKGVFALQVRATGRQGEMAYLNSETDYRDQRNLSIALEPQAVRQLGERLGADPLEALKGRRILVDGEARRTTIVFYADGVATDKYYYQTQVRVTRAEQITVQ
;
A
#
# COMPACT_ATOMS: atom_id res chain seq x y z
N MET A 1 -44.23 12.04 9.82
CA MET A 1 -43.48 11.08 8.97
C MET A 1 -42.02 11.12 9.39
N ALA A 2 -41.55 10.05 10.02
CA ALA A 2 -40.18 9.90 10.49
C ALA A 2 -39.40 9.06 9.47
N PHE A 3 -38.19 9.50 9.12
CA PHE A 3 -37.18 8.64 8.50
C PHE A 3 -35.87 8.82 9.27
N ALA A 4 -35.66 7.94 10.23
CA ALA A 4 -34.36 7.68 10.82
C ALA A 4 -33.60 6.73 9.88
N GLY A 5 -32.40 7.14 9.47
CA GLY A 5 -31.50 6.33 8.66
C GLY A 5 -30.11 6.29 9.28
N CYS A 6 -29.96 5.60 10.41
CA CYS A 6 -28.64 5.28 10.95
C CYS A 6 -28.07 4.09 10.20
N ALA A 7 -27.28 4.33 9.16
CA ALA A 7 -26.40 3.31 8.60
C ALA A 7 -25.11 3.29 9.44
N THR A 8 -25.11 2.55 10.55
CA THR A 8 -23.87 2.17 11.23
C THR A 8 -23.21 1.06 10.43
N SER A 9 -22.33 1.43 9.51
CA SER A 9 -21.37 0.48 8.94
C SER A 9 -20.37 0.11 10.03
N GLY A 10 -20.67 -0.98 10.74
CA GLY A 10 -19.74 -1.60 11.67
C GLY A 10 -18.47 -2.00 10.92
N THR A 11 -17.38 -1.30 11.20
CA THR A 11 -16.04 -1.77 10.88
C THR A 11 -15.43 -2.15 12.22
N ALA A 12 -15.12 -3.43 12.41
CA ALA A 12 -14.44 -3.94 13.58
C ALA A 12 -13.23 -3.04 13.92
N PRO A 13 -12.88 -2.87 15.22
CA PRO A 13 -11.73 -2.06 15.57
C PRO A 13 -10.51 -2.71 14.92
N VAL A 14 -9.95 -2.04 13.91
CA VAL A 14 -8.58 -2.28 13.49
C VAL A 14 -7.80 -2.00 14.76
N ASP A 15 -7.30 -3.07 15.37
CA ASP A 15 -6.37 -3.07 16.49
C ASP A 15 -5.67 -1.71 16.58
N ALA A 16 -5.91 -0.91 17.64
CA ALA A 16 -5.49 0.50 17.71
C ALA A 16 -3.97 0.72 17.51
N ARG A 17 -3.20 -0.37 17.45
CA ARG A 17 -1.79 -0.45 17.10
C ARG A 17 -1.48 -0.32 15.60
N TRP A 18 -2.41 -0.58 14.68
CA TRP A 18 -2.12 -0.65 13.24
C TRP A 18 -3.06 0.23 12.41
N LEU A 19 -2.50 0.87 11.39
CA LEU A 19 -3.22 1.75 10.48
C LEU A 19 -3.77 0.97 9.28
N ALA A 20 -5.04 1.18 8.95
CA ALA A 20 -5.64 0.66 7.73
C ALA A 20 -5.18 1.46 6.49
N PRO A 21 -5.30 0.91 5.26
CA PRO A 21 -4.89 1.60 4.03
C PRO A 21 -5.53 2.98 3.86
N ALA A 22 -6.84 3.10 4.10
CA ALA A 22 -7.55 4.37 4.00
C ALA A 22 -7.01 5.43 4.99
N GLN A 23 -6.66 5.01 6.22
CA GLN A 23 -6.05 5.90 7.20
C GLN A 23 -4.64 6.31 6.77
N ALA A 24 -3.84 5.37 6.26
CA ALA A 24 -2.50 5.65 5.76
C ALA A 24 -2.51 6.67 4.61
N VAL A 25 -3.43 6.48 3.65
CA VAL A 25 -3.64 7.40 2.52
C VAL A 25 -4.03 8.79 3.01
N GLN A 26 -5.04 8.88 3.90
CA GLN A 26 -5.50 10.16 4.42
C GLN A 26 -4.38 10.90 5.18
N LEU A 27 -3.71 10.21 6.12
CA LEU A 27 -2.66 10.80 6.93
C LEU A 27 -1.45 11.21 6.08
N ALA A 28 -1.05 10.40 5.10
CA ALA A 28 0.04 10.74 4.18
C ALA A 28 -0.32 11.91 3.25
N ALA A 29 -1.59 12.04 2.86
CA ALA A 29 -2.08 13.18 2.10
C ALA A 29 -2.01 14.47 2.90
N ASP A 30 -2.41 14.44 4.18
CA ASP A 30 -2.39 15.60 5.08
C ASP A 30 -0.95 16.00 5.48
N ALA A 31 -0.03 15.03 5.53
CA ALA A 31 1.36 15.26 5.90
C ALA A 31 2.26 15.72 4.74
N ALA A 32 1.78 15.64 3.49
CA ALA A 32 2.60 15.87 2.30
C ALA A 32 3.31 17.24 2.33
N PRO A 33 4.60 17.32 1.94
CA PRO A 33 5.43 16.27 1.33
C PRO A 33 6.10 15.31 2.33
N ARG A 34 5.86 15.45 3.64
CA ARG A 34 6.35 14.50 4.65
C ARG A 34 5.55 13.21 4.59
N GLY A 35 6.12 12.13 5.13
CA GLY A 35 5.40 10.87 5.31
C GLY A 35 4.92 10.66 6.74
N VAL A 36 4.22 9.56 6.93
CA VAL A 36 3.68 9.13 8.22
C VAL A 36 4.23 7.75 8.54
N LYS A 37 4.94 7.65 9.68
CA LYS A 37 5.47 6.38 10.17
C LYS A 37 4.38 5.58 10.86
N GLY A 38 4.41 4.27 10.70
CA GLY A 38 3.52 3.36 11.40
C GLY A 38 3.59 1.93 10.89
N VAL A 39 2.76 1.10 11.50
CA VAL A 39 2.53 -0.27 11.03
C VAL A 39 1.20 -0.30 10.29
N PHE A 40 1.23 -0.70 9.04
CA PHE A 40 0.07 -0.73 8.15
C PHE A 40 -0.44 -2.15 7.99
N ALA A 41 -1.69 -2.38 8.37
CA ALA A 41 -2.35 -3.67 8.19
C ALA A 41 -3.16 -3.64 6.90
N LEU A 42 -2.78 -4.43 5.90
CA LEU A 42 -3.47 -4.47 4.61
C LEU A 42 -3.69 -5.90 4.11
N GLN A 43 -4.78 -6.05 3.36
CA GLN A 43 -5.04 -7.21 2.51
C GLN A 43 -4.37 -6.96 1.16
N VAL A 44 -3.51 -7.87 0.69
CA VAL A 44 -2.91 -7.76 -0.64
C VAL A 44 -3.95 -8.21 -1.67
N ARG A 45 -4.48 -7.26 -2.45
CA ARG A 45 -5.51 -7.52 -3.47
C ARG A 45 -4.94 -7.63 -4.88
N ALA A 46 -3.88 -6.90 -5.17
CA ALA A 46 -3.16 -6.99 -6.43
C ALA A 46 -1.65 -6.93 -6.22
N THR A 47 -0.92 -7.47 -7.17
CA THR A 47 0.53 -7.50 -7.21
C THR A 47 1.02 -7.06 -8.58
N GLY A 48 2.24 -6.51 -8.65
CA GLY A 48 2.82 -6.06 -9.92
C GLY A 48 4.32 -5.85 -9.84
N ARG A 49 4.97 -5.75 -11.00
CA ARG A 49 6.39 -5.44 -11.13
C ARG A 49 6.58 -4.24 -12.04
N GLN A 50 7.59 -3.43 -11.72
CA GLN A 50 8.07 -2.36 -12.58
C GLN A 50 9.59 -2.31 -12.49
N GLY A 51 10.28 -2.76 -13.54
CA GLY A 51 11.71 -3.02 -13.47
C GLY A 51 12.02 -4.04 -12.36
N GLU A 52 12.98 -3.72 -11.48
CA GLU A 52 13.37 -4.58 -10.36
C GLU A 52 12.49 -4.41 -9.12
N MET A 53 11.61 -3.40 -9.11
CA MET A 53 10.68 -3.15 -8.02
C MET A 53 9.47 -4.08 -8.11
N ALA A 54 9.01 -4.55 -6.97
CA ALA A 54 7.77 -5.32 -6.84
C ALA A 54 6.78 -4.58 -5.95
N TYR A 55 5.48 -4.71 -6.24
CA TYR A 55 4.43 -3.95 -5.58
C TYR A 55 3.35 -4.87 -5.04
N LEU A 56 2.95 -4.64 -3.80
CA LEU A 56 1.75 -5.22 -3.18
C LEU A 56 0.73 -4.10 -2.97
N ASN A 57 -0.49 -4.27 -3.42
CA ASN A 57 -1.51 -3.22 -3.44
C ASN A 57 -2.70 -3.60 -2.55
N SER A 58 -3.20 -2.62 -1.80
CA SER A 58 -4.41 -2.80 -0.99
C SER A 58 -5.70 -2.82 -1.83
N GLU A 59 -5.65 -2.27 -3.05
CA GLU A 59 -6.74 -2.30 -4.02
C GLU A 59 -6.38 -3.09 -5.28
N THR A 60 -7.42 -3.52 -6.02
CA THR A 60 -7.23 -4.27 -7.27
C THR A 60 -6.67 -3.40 -8.39
N ASP A 61 -7.04 -2.12 -8.40
CA ASP A 61 -6.45 -1.11 -9.28
C ASP A 61 -5.46 -0.25 -8.47
N TYR A 62 -4.18 -0.30 -8.84
CA TYR A 62 -3.13 0.46 -8.14
C TYR A 62 -3.25 1.98 -8.34
N ARG A 63 -4.07 2.43 -9.30
CA ARG A 63 -4.37 3.84 -9.58
C ARG A 63 -5.57 4.35 -8.77
N ASP A 64 -6.28 3.47 -8.05
CA ASP A 64 -7.31 3.91 -7.11
C ASP A 64 -6.67 4.81 -6.05
N GLN A 65 -7.28 5.96 -5.79
CA GLN A 65 -6.77 6.97 -4.86
C GLN A 65 -6.67 6.44 -3.42
N ARG A 66 -7.45 5.41 -3.10
CA ARG A 66 -7.50 4.73 -1.80
C ARG A 66 -6.44 3.64 -1.68
N ASN A 67 -5.70 3.36 -2.75
CA ASN A 67 -4.68 2.32 -2.76
C ASN A 67 -3.45 2.73 -1.94
N LEU A 68 -3.05 1.84 -1.05
CA LEU A 68 -1.75 1.84 -0.41
C LEU A 68 -0.85 0.84 -1.15
N SER A 69 0.17 1.35 -1.83
CA SER A 69 1.18 0.52 -2.51
C SER A 69 2.37 0.25 -1.59
N ILE A 70 2.69 -1.02 -1.39
CA ILE A 70 3.92 -1.43 -0.72
C ILE A 70 4.97 -1.69 -1.80
N ALA A 71 5.95 -0.79 -1.89
CA ALA A 71 7.03 -0.85 -2.87
C ALA A 71 8.21 -1.63 -2.28
N LEU A 72 8.41 -2.86 -2.77
CA LEU A 72 9.48 -3.74 -2.37
C LEU A 72 10.71 -3.46 -3.25
N GLU A 73 11.82 -3.10 -2.60
CA GLU A 73 13.11 -3.00 -3.27
C GLU A 73 13.70 -4.38 -3.58
N PRO A 74 14.67 -4.47 -4.51
CA PRO A 74 15.22 -5.76 -4.97
C PRO A 74 15.75 -6.62 -3.82
N GLN A 75 16.39 -6.00 -2.83
CA GLN A 75 16.86 -6.70 -1.63
C GLN A 75 15.70 -7.29 -0.82
N ALA A 76 14.63 -6.51 -0.58
CA ALA A 76 13.45 -6.99 0.12
C ALA A 76 12.76 -8.14 -0.62
N VAL A 77 12.64 -8.05 -1.96
CA VAL A 77 12.08 -9.10 -2.80
C VAL A 77 12.85 -10.40 -2.62
N ARG A 78 14.19 -10.34 -2.69
CA ARG A 78 15.05 -11.51 -2.49
C ARG A 78 14.88 -12.12 -1.10
N GLN A 79 15.01 -11.31 -0.05
CA GLN A 79 14.90 -11.78 1.33
C GLN A 79 13.52 -12.37 1.64
N LEU A 80 12.46 -11.76 1.11
CA LEU A 80 11.11 -12.31 1.24
C LEU A 80 10.97 -13.63 0.48
N GLY A 81 11.55 -13.74 -0.71
CA GLY A 81 11.52 -14.97 -1.48
C GLY A 81 12.21 -16.12 -0.77
N GLU A 82 13.39 -15.86 -0.19
CA GLU A 82 14.13 -16.81 0.64
C GLU A 82 13.33 -17.22 1.89
N ARG A 83 12.70 -16.24 2.57
CA ARG A 83 11.91 -16.49 3.78
C ARG A 83 10.61 -17.26 3.50
N LEU A 84 9.96 -17.01 2.36
CA LEU A 84 8.68 -17.61 1.99
C LEU A 84 8.83 -18.90 1.18
N GLY A 85 10.01 -19.16 0.61
CA GLY A 85 10.26 -20.28 -0.30
C GLY A 85 9.59 -20.15 -1.67
N ALA A 86 9.12 -18.97 -2.04
CA ALA A 86 8.38 -18.69 -3.27
C ALA A 86 8.48 -17.21 -3.67
N ASP A 87 8.09 -16.86 -4.90
CA ASP A 87 8.02 -15.45 -5.33
C ASP A 87 7.07 -14.66 -4.40
N PRO A 88 7.52 -13.55 -3.76
CA PRO A 88 6.69 -12.81 -2.82
C PRO A 88 5.37 -12.30 -3.41
N LEU A 89 5.33 -12.01 -4.72
CA LEU A 89 4.10 -11.55 -5.36
C LEU A 89 3.03 -12.64 -5.42
N GLU A 90 3.41 -13.88 -5.68
CA GLU A 90 2.48 -15.01 -5.67
C GLU A 90 2.14 -15.42 -4.24
N ALA A 91 3.15 -15.52 -3.37
CA ALA A 91 2.99 -15.98 -2.00
C ALA A 91 2.14 -15.04 -1.11
N LEU A 92 2.20 -13.73 -1.37
CA LEU A 92 1.50 -12.73 -0.57
C LEU A 92 0.17 -12.28 -1.18
N LYS A 93 -0.12 -12.60 -2.45
CA LYS A 93 -1.42 -12.26 -3.06
C LYS A 93 -2.55 -12.94 -2.31
N GLY A 94 -3.58 -12.17 -1.95
CA GLY A 94 -4.69 -12.69 -1.14
C GLY A 94 -4.34 -12.91 0.33
N ARG A 95 -3.13 -12.57 0.79
CA ARG A 95 -2.77 -12.61 2.22
C ARG A 95 -2.98 -11.26 2.90
N ARG A 96 -3.27 -11.32 4.20
CA ARG A 96 -3.19 -10.17 5.09
C ARG A 96 -1.77 -10.04 5.61
N ILE A 97 -1.22 -8.83 5.55
CA ILE A 97 0.14 -8.52 6.00
C ILE A 97 0.14 -7.27 6.89
N LEU A 98 1.19 -7.17 7.70
CA LEU A 98 1.58 -5.98 8.42
C LEU A 98 2.86 -5.44 7.79
N VAL A 99 2.93 -4.13 7.61
CA VAL A 99 4.11 -3.46 7.04
C VAL A 99 4.53 -2.33 7.95
N ASP A 100 5.71 -2.45 8.56
CA ASP A 100 6.37 -1.36 9.28
C ASP A 100 7.12 -0.46 8.29
N GLY A 101 6.79 0.83 8.28
CA GLY A 101 7.48 1.79 7.44
C GLY A 101 6.89 3.18 7.49
N GLU A 102 7.12 3.92 6.41
CA GLU A 102 6.63 5.29 6.25
C GLU A 102 5.77 5.39 4.99
N ALA A 103 4.49 5.74 5.16
CA ALA A 103 3.58 6.03 4.05
C ALA A 103 3.82 7.46 3.55
N ARG A 104 4.08 7.61 2.25
CA ARG A 104 4.35 8.89 1.59
C ARG A 104 3.46 9.06 0.37
N ARG A 105 2.87 10.25 0.23
CA ARG A 105 2.18 10.65 -1.00
C ARG A 105 3.20 10.99 -2.08
N THR A 106 3.07 10.33 -3.22
CA THR A 106 3.96 10.45 -4.38
C THR A 106 3.16 10.90 -5.59
N THR A 107 3.65 11.90 -6.32
CA THR A 107 3.07 12.32 -7.59
C THR A 107 3.58 11.43 -8.70
N ILE A 108 2.68 10.80 -9.44
CA ILE A 108 2.99 10.00 -10.62
C ILE A 108 2.53 10.77 -11.86
N VAL A 109 3.49 11.09 -12.72
CA VAL A 109 3.24 11.82 -13.97
C VAL A 109 2.96 10.82 -15.10
N PHE A 110 1.99 11.12 -15.95
CA PHE A 110 1.73 10.33 -17.15
C PHE A 110 2.75 10.68 -18.24
N TYR A 111 3.25 9.68 -18.96
CA TYR A 111 4.14 9.86 -20.10
C TYR A 111 3.41 9.48 -21.41
N ALA A 112 3.68 10.23 -22.48
CA ALA A 112 3.27 9.94 -23.84
C ALA A 112 4.50 10.04 -24.75
N ASP A 113 4.78 9.00 -25.54
CA ASP A 113 5.97 8.92 -26.41
C ASP A 113 7.30 9.22 -25.69
N GLY A 114 7.40 8.81 -24.42
CA GLY A 114 8.58 9.05 -23.58
C GLY A 114 8.67 10.45 -22.97
N VAL A 115 7.73 11.34 -23.28
CA VAL A 115 7.67 12.71 -22.76
C VAL A 115 6.65 12.82 -21.62
N ALA A 116 7.05 13.46 -20.52
CA ALA A 116 6.15 13.74 -19.40
C ALA A 116 5.01 14.68 -19.84
N THR A 117 3.78 14.31 -19.53
CA THR A 117 2.59 15.14 -19.80
C THR A 117 2.27 16.05 -18.62
N ASP A 118 1.29 16.93 -18.79
CA ASP A 118 0.72 17.76 -17.73
C ASP A 118 -0.23 16.99 -16.78
N LYS A 119 -0.57 15.75 -17.13
CA LYS A 119 -1.45 14.89 -16.33
C LYS A 119 -0.63 14.16 -15.27
N TYR A 120 -1.18 14.11 -14.07
CA TYR A 120 -0.63 13.36 -12.96
C TYR A 120 -1.73 12.74 -12.11
N TYR A 121 -1.35 11.75 -11.30
CA TYR A 121 -2.17 11.23 -10.22
C TYR A 121 -1.31 11.04 -8.97
N TYR A 122 -1.96 10.84 -7.82
CA TYR A 122 -1.27 10.58 -6.57
C TYR A 122 -1.35 9.11 -6.22
N GLN A 123 -0.24 8.58 -5.72
CA GLN A 123 -0.19 7.28 -5.09
C GLN A 123 0.41 7.41 -3.70
N THR A 124 -0.12 6.68 -2.73
CA THR A 124 0.51 6.55 -1.41
C THR A 124 1.36 5.30 -1.40
N GLN A 125 2.66 5.45 -1.10
CA GLN A 125 3.61 4.36 -1.10
C GLN A 125 4.26 4.16 0.27
N VAL A 126 4.47 2.90 0.65
CA VAL A 126 5.35 2.49 1.75
C VAL A 126 6.55 1.77 1.13
N ARG A 127 7.76 2.30 1.33
CA ARG A 127 9.00 1.69 0.84
C ARG A 127 9.48 0.61 1.80
N VAL A 128 9.72 -0.58 1.27
CA VAL A 128 10.23 -1.74 2.02
C VAL A 128 11.58 -2.13 1.45
N THR A 129 12.60 -2.02 2.30
CA THR A 129 14.01 -2.29 1.95
C THR A 129 14.48 -3.65 2.44
N ARG A 130 13.82 -4.18 3.48
CA ARG A 130 14.16 -5.48 4.09
C ARG A 130 12.91 -6.30 4.42
N ALA A 131 13.05 -7.62 4.41
CA ALA A 131 11.93 -8.54 4.68
C ALA A 131 11.36 -8.42 6.09
N GLU A 132 12.17 -8.03 7.08
CA GLU A 132 11.74 -7.87 8.48
C GLU A 132 10.63 -6.81 8.66
N GLN A 133 10.51 -5.86 7.73
CA GLN A 133 9.43 -4.87 7.75
C GLN A 133 8.05 -5.49 7.48
N ILE A 134 7.99 -6.70 6.90
CA ILE A 134 6.75 -7.38 6.55
C ILE A 134 6.53 -8.58 7.47
N THR A 135 5.33 -8.66 8.06
CA THR A 135 4.87 -9.83 8.81
C THR A 135 3.58 -10.35 8.17
N VAL A 136 3.54 -11.65 7.86
CA VAL A 136 2.33 -12.32 7.33
C VAL A 136 1.41 -12.68 8.50
N GLN A 137 0.11 -12.45 8.34
CA GLN A 137 -0.92 -12.86 9.29
C GLN A 137 -1.54 -14.22 8.90
#